data_AF-A0A1H8E0U8-F1
#
_entry.id   AF-A0A1H8E0U8-F1
#
_cell.length_a   1.000
_cell.length_b   1.000
_cell.length_c   1.000
_cell.angle_alpha   90.00
_cell.angle_beta   90.00
_cell.angle_gamma   90.00
#
_symmetry.space_group_name_H-M   'P 1'
#
loop_
_entity.id
_entity.type
_entity.pdbx_description
1 polymer ?
#
loop_
_entity_poly.entity_id
_entity_poly.type
_entity_poly.pdbx_seq_one_letter_code
_entity_poly.pdbx_strand_id
1 'polypeptide(L)'
;MTSKKTGIFLVLLLVSICINIIIYSYALHKSSASSIIGTYCTGTGISENDKYIVFSRDGSYTCYKQYKVLEVGKYETTDSTIYTLFSQENALERAVVYNGSNTVYVFDTEKHVASYDRISSLPTFINVTMRS
;
A
#
# COMPACT_ATOMS: atom_id res chain seq x y z
N MET A 1 -6.84 17.91 -54.64
CA MET A 1 -6.25 18.61 -53.47
C MET A 1 -6.64 18.01 -52.11
N THR A 2 -7.30 16.84 -52.07
CA THR A 2 -7.87 16.19 -50.87
C THR A 2 -6.89 15.24 -50.17
N SER A 3 -6.06 14.51 -50.92
CA SER A 3 -5.12 13.50 -50.39
C SER A 3 -4.11 14.02 -49.36
N LYS A 4 -3.54 15.24 -49.56
CA LYS A 4 -2.58 15.84 -48.60
C LYS A 4 -3.20 16.16 -47.24
N LYS A 5 -4.46 16.61 -47.22
CA LYS A 5 -5.17 16.94 -45.97
C LYS A 5 -5.49 15.67 -45.17
N THR A 6 -5.93 14.62 -45.87
CA THR A 6 -6.19 13.31 -45.26
C THR A 6 -4.91 12.70 -44.65
N GLY A 7 -3.77 12.84 -45.33
CA GLY A 7 -2.47 12.41 -44.79
C GLY A 7 -2.08 13.15 -43.51
N ILE A 8 -2.28 14.47 -43.45
CA ILE A 8 -2.01 15.28 -42.25
C ILE A 8 -2.92 14.86 -41.08
N PHE A 9 -4.21 14.62 -41.33
CA PHE A 9 -5.13 14.13 -40.30
C PHE A 9 -4.74 12.75 -39.78
N LEU A 10 -4.28 11.85 -40.66
CA LEU A 10 -3.82 10.52 -40.27
C LEU A 10 -2.56 10.59 -39.39
N VAL A 11 -1.62 11.45 -39.73
CA VAL A 11 -0.41 11.67 -38.93
C VAL A 11 -0.75 12.25 -37.56
N LEU A 12 -1.64 13.25 -37.50
CA LEU A 12 -2.09 13.83 -36.23
C LEU A 12 -2.81 12.80 -35.34
N LEU A 13 -3.62 11.92 -35.94
CA LEU A 13 -4.28 10.84 -35.22
C LEU A 13 -3.25 9.86 -34.62
N LEU A 14 -2.25 9.45 -35.41
CA LEU A 14 -1.19 8.54 -34.93
C LEU A 14 -0.38 9.17 -33.79
N VAL A 15 -0.01 10.45 -33.92
CA VAL A 15 0.68 11.19 -32.85
C VAL A 15 -0.17 11.25 -31.58
N SER A 16 -1.47 11.53 -31.70
CA SER A 16 -2.39 11.54 -30.57
C SER A 16 -2.49 10.18 -29.88
N ILE A 17 -2.55 9.09 -30.64
CA ILE A 17 -2.57 7.72 -30.10
C ILE A 17 -1.27 7.43 -29.34
N CYS A 18 -0.10 7.75 -29.92
CA CYS A 18 1.19 7.55 -29.27
C CYS A 18 1.29 8.32 -27.95
N ILE A 19 0.85 9.58 -27.91
CA ILE A 19 0.84 10.39 -26.69
C ILE A 19 -0.05 9.75 -25.62
N ASN A 20 -1.27 9.30 -25.99
CA ASN A 20 -2.17 8.63 -25.05
C ASN A 20 -1.57 7.32 -24.50
N ILE A 21 -0.89 6.53 -25.34
CA ILE A 21 -0.20 5.31 -24.89
C ILE A 21 0.90 5.64 -23.89
N ILE A 22 1.70 6.68 -24.13
CA ILE A 22 2.77 7.11 -23.21
C ILE A 22 2.17 7.56 -21.87
N ILE A 23 1.13 8.40 -21.89
CA ILE A 23 0.43 8.87 -20.69
C ILE A 23 -0.14 7.69 -19.90
N TYR A 24 -0.81 6.76 -20.58
CA TYR A 24 -1.38 5.57 -19.96
C TYR A 24 -0.31 4.66 -19.36
N SER A 25 0.82 4.48 -20.05
CA SER A 25 1.96 3.69 -19.57
C SER A 25 2.59 4.31 -18.32
N TYR A 26 2.75 5.64 -18.29
CA TYR A 26 3.22 6.36 -17.10
C TYR A 26 2.23 6.25 -15.93
N ALA A 27 0.92 6.37 -16.21
CA ALA A 27 -0.11 6.21 -15.20
C ALA A 27 -0.13 4.79 -14.61
N LEU A 28 0.01 3.76 -15.45
CA LEU A 28 0.13 2.37 -15.01
C LEU A 28 1.41 2.15 -14.20
N HIS A 29 2.55 2.70 -14.63
CA HIS A 29 3.81 2.53 -13.90
C HIS A 29 3.77 3.21 -12.53
N LYS A 30 3.20 4.42 -12.46
CA LYS A 30 2.94 5.12 -11.19
C LYS A 30 1.95 4.36 -10.31
N SER A 31 0.94 3.73 -10.89
CA SER A 31 -0.04 2.92 -10.15
C SER A 31 0.48 1.53 -9.79
N SER A 32 1.55 1.07 -10.45
CA SER A 32 2.25 -0.19 -10.19
C SER A 32 3.37 -0.03 -9.16
N ALA A 33 3.53 1.15 -8.55
CA ALA A 33 4.16 1.23 -7.25
C ALA A 33 3.34 0.34 -6.31
N SER A 34 3.85 -0.86 -6.07
CA SER A 34 3.28 -1.88 -5.21
C SER A 34 2.66 -1.24 -3.97
N SER A 35 1.35 -1.43 -3.80
CA SER A 35 0.64 -0.77 -2.71
C SER A 35 0.89 -1.48 -1.38
N ILE A 36 1.15 -0.72 -0.32
CA ILE A 36 1.24 -1.27 1.05
C ILE A 36 -0.08 -1.92 1.51
N ILE A 37 -1.21 -1.64 0.85
CA ILE A 37 -2.53 -2.20 1.19
C ILE A 37 -2.48 -3.72 1.25
N GLY A 38 -2.97 -4.31 2.34
CA GLY A 38 -3.00 -5.76 2.55
C GLY A 38 -2.88 -6.14 4.03
N THR A 39 -2.75 -7.44 4.28
CA THR A 39 -2.53 -8.00 5.63
C THR A 39 -1.13 -8.59 5.71
N TYR A 40 -0.42 -8.26 6.78
CA TYR A 40 0.93 -8.73 7.06
C TYR A 40 0.99 -9.36 8.45
N CYS A 41 1.91 -10.29 8.64
CA CYS A 41 2.07 -11.07 9.86
C CYS A 41 3.55 -11.16 10.27
N THR A 42 3.87 -11.11 11.57
CA THR A 42 5.23 -11.34 12.07
C THR A 42 5.71 -12.79 11.96
N GLY A 43 4.81 -13.72 11.69
CA GLY A 43 5.07 -15.16 11.65
C GLY A 43 4.27 -15.85 10.54
N THR A 44 3.94 -17.12 10.75
CA THR A 44 3.19 -17.92 9.76
C THR A 44 1.68 -17.74 9.85
N GLY A 45 1.20 -16.95 10.81
CA GLY A 45 -0.23 -16.71 11.05
C GLY A 45 -0.92 -17.83 11.83
N ILE A 46 -0.16 -18.76 12.38
CA ILE A 46 -0.66 -19.95 13.10
C ILE A 46 -0.62 -19.70 14.61
N SER A 47 0.32 -18.88 15.10
CA SER A 47 0.52 -18.66 16.53
C SER A 47 -0.41 -17.57 17.06
N GLU A 48 -0.92 -17.74 18.28
CA GLU A 48 -1.67 -16.69 18.99
C GLU A 48 -0.82 -15.48 19.35
N ASN A 49 0.51 -15.65 19.35
CA ASN A 49 1.47 -14.57 19.57
C ASN A 49 1.84 -13.83 18.27
N ASP A 50 1.40 -14.33 17.11
CA ASP A 50 1.62 -13.64 15.85
C ASP A 50 0.87 -12.31 15.86
N LYS A 51 1.59 -11.24 15.53
CA LYS A 51 1.02 -9.92 15.36
C LYS A 51 0.70 -9.72 13.88
N TYR A 52 -0.42 -9.08 13.65
CA TYR A 52 -0.91 -8.73 12.34
C TYR A 52 -0.97 -7.22 12.22
N ILE A 53 -0.66 -6.73 11.03
CA ILE A 53 -0.91 -5.34 10.64
C ILE A 53 -1.68 -5.35 9.32
N VAL A 54 -2.80 -4.63 9.31
CA VAL A 54 -3.67 -4.48 8.14
C VAL A 54 -3.60 -3.04 7.68
N PHE A 55 -3.32 -2.83 6.40
CA PHE A 55 -3.34 -1.54 5.74
C PHE A 55 -4.54 -1.49 4.79
N SER A 56 -5.45 -0.55 5.04
CA SER A 56 -6.70 -0.39 4.31
C SER A 56 -6.62 0.73 3.28
N ARG A 57 -7.42 0.62 2.21
CA ARG A 57 -7.44 1.60 1.10
C ARG A 57 -7.87 3.02 1.52
N ASP A 58 -8.58 3.15 2.64
CA ASP A 58 -9.02 4.43 3.21
C ASP A 58 -7.95 5.14 4.05
N GLY A 59 -6.70 4.66 4.01
CA GLY A 59 -5.58 5.19 4.78
C GLY A 59 -5.61 4.80 6.26
N SER A 60 -6.48 3.87 6.66
CA SER A 60 -6.44 3.32 8.02
C SER A 60 -5.50 2.12 8.14
N TYR A 61 -4.91 1.95 9.32
CA TYR A 61 -4.23 0.72 9.68
C TYR A 61 -4.78 0.15 10.98
N THR A 62 -4.59 -1.14 11.17
CA THR A 62 -4.93 -1.83 12.42
C THR A 62 -3.87 -2.86 12.75
N CYS A 63 -3.33 -2.76 13.96
CA CYS A 63 -2.47 -3.77 14.54
C CYS A 63 -3.28 -4.63 15.51
N TYR A 64 -3.18 -5.94 15.39
CA TYR A 64 -3.87 -6.86 16.28
C TYR A 64 -3.09 -8.16 16.48
N LYS A 65 -3.47 -8.92 17.49
CA LYS A 65 -3.22 -10.37 17.57
C LYS A 65 -4.57 -11.08 17.54
N GLN A 66 -4.60 -12.39 17.32
CA GLN A 66 -5.86 -13.11 17.30
C GLN A 66 -6.70 -12.75 18.55
N TYR A 67 -7.97 -12.42 18.31
CA TYR A 67 -8.98 -12.01 19.30
C TYR A 67 -8.72 -10.71 20.07
N LYS A 68 -7.65 -9.94 19.76
CA LYS A 68 -7.35 -8.68 20.44
C LYS A 68 -6.77 -7.63 19.50
N VAL A 69 -7.53 -6.55 19.31
CA VAL A 69 -7.02 -5.31 18.72
C VAL A 69 -5.98 -4.71 19.66
N LEU A 70 -4.82 -4.37 19.11
CA LEU A 70 -3.73 -3.74 19.86
C LEU A 70 -3.72 -2.23 19.61
N GLU A 71 -4.02 -1.82 18.39
CA GLU A 71 -3.92 -0.44 17.96
C GLU A 71 -4.67 -0.21 16.65
N VAL A 72 -5.27 0.97 16.51
CA VAL A 72 -5.90 1.47 15.28
C VAL A 72 -5.34 2.86 15.01
N GLY A 73 -5.23 3.22 13.74
CA GLY A 73 -4.79 4.56 13.38
C GLY A 73 -4.88 4.84 11.89
N LYS A 74 -4.20 5.92 11.49
CA LYS A 74 -4.06 6.33 10.09
C LYS A 74 -2.61 6.21 9.65
N TYR A 75 -2.40 5.97 8.36
CA TYR A 75 -1.08 5.96 7.77
C TYR A 75 -1.01 6.95 6.62
N GLU A 76 0.13 7.61 6.49
CA GLU A 76 0.44 8.50 5.38
C GLU A 76 1.73 8.07 4.71
N THR A 77 1.90 8.43 3.44
CA THR A 77 3.08 8.10 2.64
C THR A 77 3.91 9.36 2.45
N THR A 78 5.18 9.32 2.84
CA THR A 78 6.15 10.40 2.55
C THR A 78 6.85 10.14 1.22
N ASP A 79 7.02 8.87 0.87
CA ASP A 79 7.56 8.38 -0.39
C ASP A 79 6.93 7.01 -0.71
N SER A 80 7.10 6.53 -1.95
CA SER A 80 6.63 5.25 -2.49
C SER A 80 6.89 4.00 -1.63
N THR A 81 7.86 4.06 -0.71
CA THR A 81 8.25 2.94 0.17
C THR A 81 8.20 3.26 1.65
N ILE A 82 8.04 4.52 2.05
CA ILE A 82 8.10 4.93 3.47
C ILE A 82 6.74 5.50 3.87
N TYR A 83 6.20 4.93 4.95
CA TYR A 83 4.90 5.27 5.51
C TYR A 83 5.05 5.63 6.99
N THR A 84 4.31 6.64 7.43
CA THR A 84 4.24 7.05 8.84
C THR A 84 2.91 6.62 9.41
N LEU A 85 2.93 5.96 10.58
CA LEU A 85 1.75 5.53 11.32
C LEU A 85 1.42 6.53 12.42
N PHE A 86 0.18 7.01 12.39
CA PHE A 86 -0.41 7.86 13.40
C PHE A 86 -1.43 7.04 14.18
N SER A 87 -1.05 6.66 15.40
CA SER A 87 -1.95 5.92 16.29
C SER A 87 -3.06 6.81 16.80
N GLN A 88 -4.27 6.25 16.92
CA GLN A 88 -5.40 6.97 17.49
C GLN A 88 -5.34 7.04 19.03
N GLU A 89 -4.74 6.03 19.65
CA GLU A 89 -4.69 5.88 21.12
C GLU A 89 -3.36 6.34 21.72
N ASN A 90 -2.27 6.33 20.94
CA ASN A 90 -0.94 6.72 21.41
C ASN A 90 -0.39 7.89 20.59
N ALA A 91 0.28 8.85 21.24
CA ALA A 91 0.94 9.95 20.53
C ALA A 91 2.27 9.54 19.86
N LEU A 92 2.61 8.25 19.84
CA LEU A 92 3.88 7.76 19.30
C LEU A 92 3.77 7.55 17.79
N GLU A 93 4.52 8.34 17.03
CA GLU A 93 4.71 8.16 15.60
C GLU A 93 5.65 6.97 15.35
N ARG A 94 5.26 6.09 14.42
CA ARG A 94 6.11 4.99 13.95
C ARG A 94 6.37 5.11 12.46
N ALA A 95 7.59 4.76 12.05
CA ALA A 95 7.94 4.67 10.64
C ALA A 95 7.81 3.22 10.17
N VAL A 96 7.30 3.05 8.95
CA VAL A 96 7.17 1.77 8.26
C VAL A 96 7.88 1.85 6.92
N VAL A 97 8.78 0.91 6.67
CA VAL A 97 9.45 0.76 5.37
C VAL A 97 8.87 -0.45 4.66
N TYR A 98 8.31 -0.24 3.48
CA TYR A 98 7.79 -1.27 2.61
C TYR A 98 8.81 -1.57 1.51
N ASN A 99 9.26 -2.83 1.42
CA ASN A 99 10.29 -3.23 0.46
C ASN A 99 9.76 -3.43 -0.98
N GLY A 100 8.52 -3.04 -1.25
CA GLY A 100 7.88 -3.20 -2.56
C GLY A 100 7.44 -4.63 -2.91
N SER A 101 7.96 -5.65 -2.23
CA SER A 101 7.90 -7.03 -2.70
C SER A 101 7.10 -7.98 -1.84
N ASN A 102 6.83 -7.66 -0.56
CA ASN A 102 5.80 -8.24 0.33
C ASN A 102 6.11 -8.08 1.83
N THR A 103 7.17 -7.39 2.21
CA THR A 103 7.54 -7.25 3.63
C THR A 103 7.46 -5.79 4.04
N VAL A 104 6.87 -5.55 5.22
CA VAL A 104 6.95 -4.26 5.91
C VAL A 104 7.84 -4.38 7.13
N TYR A 105 8.67 -3.36 7.34
CA TYR A 105 9.51 -3.22 8.52
C TYR A 105 8.96 -2.06 9.35
N VAL A 106 8.52 -2.34 10.56
CA VAL A 106 7.97 -1.35 11.48
C VAL A 106 9.04 -0.98 12.50
N PHE A 107 9.38 0.31 12.56
CA PHE A 107 10.33 0.88 13.51
C PHE A 107 9.56 1.51 14.65
N ASP A 108 9.80 1.04 15.88
CA ASP A 108 9.30 1.71 17.07
C ASP A 108 10.23 2.85 17.53
N THR A 109 9.75 3.65 18.48
CA THR A 109 10.50 4.77 19.07
C THR A 109 11.71 4.34 19.90
N GLU A 110 11.81 3.05 20.24
CA GLU A 110 12.91 2.45 21.00
C GLU A 110 13.96 1.79 20.08
N LYS A 111 13.84 1.97 18.75
CA LYS A 111 14.70 1.40 17.71
C LYS A 111 14.60 -0.12 17.56
N HIS A 112 13.55 -0.75 18.08
CA HIS A 112 13.26 -2.13 17.69
C HIS A 112 12.63 -2.15 16.30
N VAL A 113 13.02 -3.15 15.52
CA VAL A 113 12.48 -3.39 14.18
C VAL A 113 11.73 -4.70 14.21
N ALA A 114 10.46 -4.65 13.82
CA ALA A 114 9.65 -5.84 13.59
C ALA A 114 9.37 -5.98 12.09
N SER A 115 9.67 -7.14 11.52
CA SER A 115 9.31 -7.49 10.15
C SER A 115 7.96 -8.18 10.11
N TYR A 116 7.14 -7.84 9.10
CA TYR A 116 5.89 -8.52 8.83
C TYR A 116 5.83 -8.88 7.35
N ASP A 117 5.56 -10.15 7.06
CA ASP A 117 5.41 -10.64 5.70
C ASP A 117 3.94 -10.63 5.28
N ARG A 118 3.68 -10.26 4.04
CA ARG A 118 2.34 -10.17 3.47
C ARG A 118 1.76 -11.58 3.35
N ILE A 119 0.61 -11.76 3.97
CA ILE A 119 -0.20 -12.98 3.85
C ILE A 119 -1.43 -12.78 2.94
N SER A 120 -1.83 -11.52 2.71
CA SER A 120 -2.93 -11.16 1.81
C SER A 120 -2.69 -9.80 1.15
N SER A 121 -3.03 -9.67 -0.13
CA SER A 121 -3.09 -8.39 -0.86
C SER A 121 -4.39 -7.62 -0.60
N LEU A 122 -5.37 -8.26 0.04
CA LEU A 122 -6.61 -7.63 0.50
C LEU A 122 -6.50 -7.35 2.00
N PRO A 123 -7.07 -6.24 2.50
CA PRO A 123 -7.14 -5.98 3.94
C PRO A 123 -8.11 -6.97 4.59
N THR A 124 -7.55 -8.08 5.06
CA THR A 124 -8.29 -9.20 5.65
C THR A 124 -7.96 -9.30 7.13
N PHE A 125 -9.00 -9.36 7.96
CA PHE A 125 -8.90 -9.57 9.40
C PHE A 125 -9.11 -11.04 9.73
N ILE A 126 -8.19 -11.64 10.48
CA ILE A 126 -8.20 -13.05 10.83
C ILE A 126 -8.50 -13.18 12.32
N ASN A 127 -9.57 -13.88 12.67
CA ASN A 127 -9.95 -14.19 14.05
C ASN A 127 -9.99 -12.96 14.98
N VAL A 128 -10.39 -11.79 14.47
CA VAL A 128 -10.54 -10.57 15.27
C VAL A 128 -11.84 -9.87 14.91
N THR A 129 -12.58 -9.42 15.93
CA THR A 129 -13.78 -8.60 15.75
C THR A 129 -13.37 -7.13 15.89
N MET A 130 -13.60 -6.36 14.83
CA MET A 130 -13.52 -4.91 14.91
C MET A 130 -14.75 -4.44 15.70
N ARG A 131 -14.56 -3.80 16.85
CA ARG A 131 -15.68 -3.15 17.54
C ARG A 131 -16.10 -1.94 16.68
N SER A 132 -17.33 -1.96 16.20
CA SER A 132 -17.98 -0.85 15.49
C SER A 132 -18.37 0.27 16.44
#